data_AF-A0A6V7TUN0-F1
#
_entry.id   AF-A0A6V7TUN0-F1
#
_cell.length_a   1.000
_cell.length_b   1.000
_cell.length_c   1.000
_cell.angle_alpha   90.00
_cell.angle_beta   90.00
_cell.angle_gamma   90.00
#
_symmetry.space_group_name_H-M   'P 1'
#
loop_
_entity.id
_entity.type
_entity.pdbx_description
1 polymer ?
#
loop_
_entity_poly.entity_id
_entity_poly.type
_entity_poly.pdbx_seq_one_letter_code
_entity_poly.pdbx_strand_id
1 'polypeptide(L)'
;MFNAGQLFESLLSSGAGNGLLQQLAGAVQGGDFGSILNSISGGADVNEKDEKNGTTPLQMAIMAGLTEIVKLLLSKGASVNQTNNEGKNALDIAKQGVDDAPDDETKEKFQEMVQMLVQHSNQ
;
A
#
# COMPACT_ATOMS: atom_id res chain seq x y z
N MET A 1 10.10 -17.93 -7.05
CA MET A 1 9.21 -18.08 -5.88
C MET A 1 8.23 -16.93 -5.95
N PHE A 2 6.92 -17.18 -6.03
CA PHE A 2 5.93 -16.10 -6.01
C PHE A 2 5.99 -15.42 -4.64
N ASN A 3 6.24 -14.11 -4.61
CA ASN A 3 6.12 -13.34 -3.38
C ASN A 3 4.64 -12.97 -3.16
N ALA A 4 4.27 -12.68 -1.92
CA ALA A 4 2.88 -12.36 -1.57
C ALA A 4 2.34 -11.18 -2.40
N GLY A 5 3.19 -10.21 -2.78
CA GLY A 5 2.84 -9.06 -3.62
C GLY A 5 2.41 -9.44 -5.04
N GLN A 6 3.15 -10.32 -5.72
CA GLN A 6 2.79 -10.79 -7.06
C GLN A 6 1.51 -11.62 -7.08
N LEU A 7 1.27 -12.40 -6.02
CA LEU A 7 0.02 -13.13 -5.87
C LEU A 7 -1.15 -12.15 -5.71
N PHE A 8 -0.94 -11.07 -4.98
CA PHE A 8 -1.94 -10.01 -4.76
C PHE A 8 -2.30 -9.24 -6.03
N GLU A 9 -1.29 -8.80 -6.78
CA GLU A 9 -1.46 -8.12 -8.08
C GLU A 9 -2.21 -9.01 -9.06
N SER A 10 -1.84 -10.29 -9.14
CA SER A 10 -2.52 -11.26 -9.99
C SER A 10 -3.98 -11.46 -9.58
N LEU A 11 -4.30 -11.41 -8.29
CA LEU A 11 -5.67 -11.52 -7.78
C LEU A 11 -6.53 -10.31 -8.12
N LEU A 12 -6.00 -9.09 -7.96
CA LEU A 12 -6.70 -7.86 -8.35
C LEU A 12 -6.95 -7.83 -9.87
N SER A 13 -5.91 -8.17 -10.65
CA SER A 13 -5.99 -8.23 -12.11
C SER A 13 -6.96 -9.32 -12.60
N SER A 14 -7.13 -10.40 -11.82
CA SER A 14 -8.08 -11.47 -12.14
C SER A 14 -9.55 -11.10 -11.91
N GLY A 15 -9.85 -9.93 -11.33
CA GLY A 15 -11.22 -9.53 -11.00
C GLY A 15 -11.85 -10.34 -9.86
N ALA A 16 -11.03 -11.02 -9.05
CA ALA A 16 -11.50 -11.76 -7.89
C ALA A 16 -12.16 -10.79 -6.90
N GLY A 17 -13.47 -10.92 -6.71
CA GLY A 17 -14.25 -10.04 -5.85
C GLY A 17 -13.78 -10.06 -4.38
N ASN A 18 -14.22 -9.03 -3.62
CA ASN A 18 -13.87 -8.80 -2.21
C ASN A 18 -13.89 -10.04 -1.29
N GLY A 19 -14.70 -11.06 -1.60
CA GLY A 19 -14.74 -12.31 -0.82
C GLY A 19 -13.45 -13.13 -0.84
N LEU A 20 -12.71 -13.12 -1.95
CA LEU A 20 -11.43 -13.84 -2.05
C LEU A 20 -10.30 -13.08 -1.33
N LEU A 21 -10.33 -11.74 -1.38
CA LEU A 21 -9.46 -10.87 -0.58
C LEU A 21 -9.70 -11.09 0.92
N GLN A 22 -10.97 -11.21 1.35
CA GLN A 22 -11.32 -11.47 2.75
C GLN A 22 -10.83 -12.84 3.24
N GLN A 23 -10.92 -13.89 2.41
CA GLN A 23 -10.38 -15.21 2.78
C GLN A 23 -8.85 -15.20 2.90
N LEU A 24 -8.16 -14.46 2.03
CA LEU A 24 -6.71 -14.30 2.13
C LEU A 24 -6.28 -13.46 3.33
N ALA A 25 -7.06 -12.46 3.76
CA ALA A 25 -6.75 -11.69 4.98
C ALA A 25 -6.55 -12.62 6.20
N GLY A 26 -7.40 -13.64 6.34
CA GLY A 26 -7.26 -14.66 7.39
C GLY A 26 -6.09 -15.63 7.17
N ALA A 27 -5.69 -15.88 5.91
CA ALA A 27 -4.59 -16.76 5.57
C ALA A 27 -3.21 -16.07 5.64
N VAL A 28 -3.16 -14.74 5.52
CA VAL A 28 -1.94 -13.90 5.59
C VAL A 28 -1.76 -13.33 7.01
N GLN A 29 -2.16 -14.09 8.04
CA GLN A 29 -1.84 -13.73 9.43
C GLN A 29 -0.34 -13.92 9.69
N GLY A 30 0.43 -12.84 9.62
CA GLY A 30 1.85 -12.89 10.00
C GLY A 30 2.77 -11.76 9.54
N GLY A 31 2.30 -10.72 8.86
CA GLY A 31 3.18 -9.62 8.43
C GLY A 31 2.44 -8.44 7.81
N ASP A 32 3.19 -7.53 7.21
CA ASP A 32 2.76 -6.23 6.67
C ASP A 32 1.53 -6.32 5.73
N PHE A 33 1.43 -7.42 4.98
CA PHE A 33 0.31 -7.69 4.06
C PHE A 33 -1.03 -7.98 4.74
N GLY A 34 -1.01 -8.58 5.93
CA GLY A 34 -2.24 -8.88 6.67
C GLY A 34 -2.96 -7.60 7.10
N SER A 35 -2.19 -6.59 7.52
CA SER A 35 -2.70 -5.27 7.89
C SER A 35 -3.31 -4.53 6.68
N ILE A 36 -2.62 -4.53 5.53
CA ILE A 36 -3.16 -3.96 4.27
C ILE A 36 -4.50 -4.60 3.91
N LEU A 37 -4.57 -5.93 3.98
CA LEU A 37 -5.78 -6.69 3.68
C LEU A 37 -6.95 -6.40 4.62
N ASN A 38 -6.65 -6.26 5.91
CA ASN A 38 -7.66 -5.95 6.92
C ASN A 38 -8.30 -4.56 6.66
N SER A 39 -7.48 -3.56 6.32
CA SER A 39 -7.93 -2.20 5.97
C SER A 39 -8.79 -2.16 4.71
N ILE A 40 -8.56 -3.06 3.75
CA ILE A 40 -9.35 -3.14 2.52
C ILE A 40 -10.67 -3.90 2.73
N SER A 41 -10.66 -4.98 3.51
CA SER A 41 -11.78 -5.91 3.69
C SER A 41 -12.95 -5.39 4.55
N GLY A 42 -12.85 -4.16 5.08
CA GLY A 42 -14.02 -3.38 5.50
C GLY A 42 -14.34 -3.37 7.00
N GLY A 43 -13.38 -3.74 7.86
CA GLY A 43 -13.56 -3.65 9.32
C GLY A 43 -12.44 -2.91 10.07
N ALA A 44 -11.30 -2.67 9.43
CA ALA A 44 -10.17 -2.00 10.06
C ALA A 44 -10.06 -0.54 9.62
N ASP A 45 -9.44 0.28 10.47
CA ASP A 45 -9.11 1.65 10.10
C ASP A 45 -8.05 1.62 8.99
N VAL A 46 -8.32 2.33 7.90
CA VAL A 46 -7.40 2.45 6.76
C VAL A 46 -6.11 3.21 7.12
N ASN A 47 -6.15 3.91 8.25
CA ASN A 47 -5.06 4.70 8.80
C ASN A 47 -4.42 4.07 10.04
N GLU A 48 -4.80 2.83 10.39
CA GLU A 48 -4.22 2.13 11.52
C GLU A 48 -2.70 1.99 11.33
N LYS A 49 -1.93 2.30 12.37
CA LYS A 49 -0.48 2.19 12.34
C LYS A 49 -0.05 0.84 12.89
N ASP A 50 0.92 0.20 12.24
CA ASP A 50 1.54 -0.99 12.79
C ASP A 50 2.30 -0.68 14.09
N GLU A 51 2.34 -1.62 15.03
CA GLU A 51 2.96 -1.42 16.34
C GLU A 51 4.50 -1.34 16.31
N LYS A 52 5.15 -1.87 15.27
CA LYS A 52 6.62 -1.95 15.19
C LYS A 52 7.21 -0.64 14.70
N ASN A 53 6.72 -0.12 13.58
CA ASN A 53 7.30 0.99 12.85
C ASN A 53 6.36 2.19 12.74
N GLY A 54 5.12 2.07 13.23
CA GLY A 54 4.13 3.14 13.12
C GLY A 54 3.67 3.37 11.67
N THR A 55 3.80 2.36 10.82
CA THR A 55 3.55 2.44 9.37
C THR A 55 2.07 2.22 9.08
N THR A 56 1.50 3.02 8.19
CA THR A 56 0.12 2.84 7.74
C THR A 56 0.04 1.82 6.59
N PRO A 57 -1.13 1.19 6.36
CA PRO A 57 -1.41 0.38 5.17
C PRO A 57 -0.97 1.05 3.87
N LEU A 58 -1.20 2.36 3.75
CA LEU A 58 -0.81 3.14 2.56
C LEU A 58 0.70 3.17 2.38
N GLN A 59 1.44 3.46 3.46
CA GLN A 59 2.90 3.48 3.43
C GLN A 59 3.48 2.09 3.12
N MET A 60 2.93 1.03 3.71
CA MET A 60 3.35 -0.35 3.41
C MET A 60 3.12 -0.71 1.93
N ALA A 61 1.98 -0.32 1.36
CA ALA A 61 1.69 -0.56 -0.06
C ALA A 61 2.67 0.17 -0.99
N ILE A 62 3.08 1.39 -0.64
CA ILE A 62 4.08 2.16 -1.38
C ILE A 62 5.45 1.48 -1.28
N MET A 63 5.89 1.09 -0.09
CA MET A 63 7.17 0.38 0.10
C MET A 63 7.23 -0.93 -0.69
N ALA A 64 6.09 -1.60 -0.85
CA ALA A 64 5.96 -2.83 -1.62
C ALA A 64 5.79 -2.61 -3.14
N GLY A 65 5.67 -1.36 -3.60
CA GLY A 65 5.51 -1.04 -5.02
C GLY A 65 4.13 -1.38 -5.60
N LEU A 66 3.08 -1.52 -4.77
CA LEU A 66 1.77 -2.04 -5.17
C LEU A 66 0.81 -0.92 -5.58
N THR A 67 0.96 -0.42 -6.80
CA THR A 67 0.24 0.77 -7.31
C THR A 67 -1.29 0.64 -7.19
N GLU A 68 -1.84 -0.53 -7.51
CA GLU A 68 -3.30 -0.75 -7.46
C GLU A 68 -3.83 -0.76 -6.03
N ILE A 69 -3.02 -1.18 -5.06
CA ILE A 69 -3.37 -1.11 -3.64
C ILE A 69 -3.29 0.30 -3.09
N VAL A 70 -2.31 1.08 -3.54
CA VAL A 70 -2.26 2.51 -3.24
C VAL A 70 -3.53 3.20 -3.69
N LYS A 71 -3.99 2.97 -4.94
CA LYS A 71 -5.25 3.50 -5.47
C LYS A 71 -6.45 3.10 -4.60
N LEU A 72 -6.54 1.82 -4.24
CA LEU A 72 -7.64 1.31 -3.44
C LEU A 72 -7.68 1.92 -2.03
N LEU A 73 -6.53 2.02 -1.35
CA LEU A 73 -6.42 2.62 -0.03
C LEU A 73 -6.77 4.12 -0.06
N LEU A 74 -6.28 4.86 -1.07
CA LEU A 74 -6.65 6.26 -1.26
C LEU A 74 -8.16 6.42 -1.48
N SER A 75 -8.78 5.56 -2.29
CA SER A 75 -10.23 5.58 -2.51
C SER A 75 -11.05 5.30 -1.24
N LYS A 76 -10.45 4.61 -0.26
CA LYS A 76 -11.04 4.33 1.06
C LYS A 76 -10.74 5.40 2.10
N GLY A 77 -10.07 6.49 1.73
CA GLY A 77 -9.77 7.62 2.63
C GLY A 77 -8.48 7.47 3.42
N ALA A 78 -7.50 6.72 2.91
CA ALA A 78 -6.16 6.69 3.50
C ALA A 78 -5.53 8.08 3.53
N SER A 79 -5.01 8.46 4.70
CA SER A 79 -4.36 9.73 4.94
C SER A 79 -2.91 9.69 4.45
N VAL A 80 -2.61 10.55 3.49
CA VAL A 80 -1.26 10.70 2.92
C VAL A 80 -0.30 11.44 3.85
N ASN A 81 -0.83 12.20 4.81
CA ASN A 81 -0.08 13.09 5.68
C ASN A 81 0.43 12.42 6.97
N GLN A 82 0.00 11.19 7.26
CA GLN A 82 0.50 10.47 8.43
C GLN A 82 1.97 10.11 8.26
N THR A 83 2.73 10.28 9.34
CA THR A 83 4.15 9.92 9.42
C THR A 83 4.36 8.64 10.21
N ASN A 84 5.31 7.81 9.79
CA ASN A 84 5.76 6.65 10.55
C ASN A 84 6.75 7.05 11.68
N ASN A 85 7.33 6.08 12.39
CA ASN A 85 8.27 6.34 13.48
C ASN A 85 9.59 6.98 13.02
N GLU A 86 9.92 6.90 11.72
CA GLU A 86 11.05 7.63 11.12
C GLU A 86 10.70 9.08 10.74
N GLY A 87 9.45 9.51 10.94
CA GLY A 87 8.97 10.82 10.55
C GLY A 87 8.65 10.95 9.06
N LYS A 88 8.65 9.85 8.30
CA LYS A 88 8.36 9.84 6.85
C LYS A 88 6.87 9.65 6.61
N ASN A 89 6.30 10.46 5.72
CA ASN A 89 4.92 10.26 5.24
C ASN A 89 4.88 9.43 3.94
N ALA A 90 3.68 9.20 3.40
CA ALA A 90 3.50 8.43 2.17
C ALA A 90 4.28 9.01 0.97
N LEU A 91 4.32 10.35 0.84
CA LEU A 91 5.02 11.03 -0.25
C LEU A 91 6.54 10.92 -0.11
N ASP A 92 7.08 11.01 1.11
CA ASP A 92 8.51 10.86 1.38
C ASP A 92 9.00 9.47 0.99
N ILE A 93 8.23 8.44 1.35
CA ILE A 93 8.53 7.04 0.99
C ILE A 93 8.47 6.85 -0.52
N ALA A 94 7.44 7.38 -1.20
CA ALA A 94 7.31 7.24 -2.65
C ALA A 94 8.48 7.91 -3.40
N LYS A 95 8.91 9.10 -2.95
CA LYS A 95 10.08 9.79 -3.51
C LYS A 95 11.37 9.01 -3.26
N GLN A 96 11.55 8.46 -2.07
CA GLN A 96 12.69 7.60 -1.78
C GLN A 96 12.71 6.39 -2.73
N GLY A 97 11.54 5.78 -3.00
CA GLY A 97 11.43 4.70 -3.99
C GLY A 97 11.81 5.12 -5.43
N VAL A 98 11.58 6.37 -5.83
CA VAL A 98 12.05 6.92 -7.12
C VAL A 98 13.58 7.00 -7.18
N ASP A 99 14.21 7.40 -6.08
CA ASP A 99 15.66 7.56 -6.00
C ASP A 99 16.38 6.20 -5.90
N ASP A 100 15.77 5.24 -5.20
CA ASP A 100 16.31 3.89 -4.95
C ASP A 100 15.95 2.88 -6.07
N ALA A 101 15.16 3.28 -7.08
CA ALA A 101 14.70 2.39 -8.14
C ALA A 101 15.86 1.81 -8.97
N PRO A 102 15.93 0.47 -9.16
CA PRO A 102 17.02 -0.17 -9.91
C PRO A 102 16.90 -0.01 -11.44
N ASP A 103 15.72 0.34 -11.94
CA ASP A 103 15.39 0.48 -13.36
C ASP A 103 14.29 1.52 -13.59
N ASP A 104 14.14 1.94 -14.86
CA ASP A 104 13.18 2.98 -15.27
C ASP A 104 11.72 2.53 -15.08
N GLU A 105 11.40 1.23 -15.22
CA GLU A 105 10.03 0.72 -15.03
C GLU A 105 9.59 0.86 -13.58
N THR A 106 10.45 0.47 -12.64
CA THR A 106 10.21 0.62 -11.19
C THR A 106 10.10 2.10 -10.83
N LYS A 107 10.97 2.93 -11.42
CA LYS A 107 10.95 4.37 -11.22
C LYS A 107 9.64 5.00 -11.70
N GLU A 108 9.13 4.60 -12.86
CA GLU A 108 7.83 5.07 -13.39
C GLU A 108 6.67 4.72 -12.44
N LYS A 109 6.66 3.51 -11.86
CA LYS A 109 5.64 3.11 -10.87
C LYS A 109 5.66 4.02 -9.64
N PHE A 110 6.84 4.30 -9.09
CA PHE A 110 6.96 5.23 -7.95
C PHE A 110 6.61 6.67 -8.33
N GLN A 111 6.94 7.11 -9.55
CA GLN A 111 6.52 8.43 -10.05
C GLN A 111 5.00 8.55 -10.19
N GLU A 112 4.32 7.49 -10.66
CA GLU A 112 2.85 7.44 -10.68
C GLU A 112 2.29 7.59 -9.26
N MET A 113 2.83 6.85 -8.28
CA MET A 113 2.43 6.96 -6.87
C MET A 113 2.64 8.38 -6.34
N VAL A 114 3.79 9.01 -6.62
CA VAL A 114 4.05 10.41 -6.23
C VAL A 114 2.97 11.33 -6.78
N GLN A 115 2.59 11.20 -8.05
CA GLN A 115 1.54 12.03 -8.65
C GLN A 115 0.19 11.81 -7.97
N MET A 116 -0.20 10.55 -7.73
CA MET A 116 -1.44 10.22 -7.03
C MET A 116 -1.49 10.80 -5.62
N LEU A 117 -0.40 10.68 -4.85
CA LEU A 117 -0.32 11.17 -3.48
C LEU A 117 -0.39 12.70 -3.43
N VAL A 118 0.27 13.39 -4.36
CA VAL A 118 0.20 14.86 -4.46
C VAL A 118 -1.22 15.34 -4.74
N GLN A 119 -2.00 14.62 -5.55
CA GLN A 119 -3.40 14.96 -5.80
C GLN A 119 -4.28 14.81 -4.55
N HIS A 120 -4.06 13.76 -3.76
CA HIS A 120 -4.86 13.47 -2.56
C HIS A 120 -4.37 14.20 -1.30
N SER A 121 -3.18 14.81 -1.33
CA SER A 121 -2.65 15.63 -0.21
C SER A 121 -3.28 17.02 -0.12
N ASN A 122 -3.89 17.51 -1.22
CA ASN A 122 -4.48 18.84 -1.32
C ASN A 122 -5.99 18.89 -1.06
N GLN A 123 -6.59 17.81 -0.56
CA GLN A 123 -8.01 17.73 -0.18
C GLN A 123 -8.16 17.79 1.33
#